data_AF-A0A923WJV2-F1
#
_entry.id   AF-A0A923WJV2-F1
#
_cell.length_a   1.000
_cell.length_b   1.000
_cell.length_c   1.000
_cell.angle_alpha   90.00
_cell.angle_beta   90.00
_cell.angle_gamma   90.00
#
_symmetry.space_group_name_H-M   'P 1'
#
loop_
_entity.id
_entity.type
_entity.pdbx_description
1 polymer ?
#
loop_
_entity_poly.entity_id
_entity_poly.type
_entity_poly.pdbx_seq_one_letter_code
_entity_poly.pdbx_strand_id
1 'polypeptide(L)'
;MIFIIAIVTMLVSWYVSHKLKSKFEEYSHYTLLSGMSGKEVAEQMLRDNRIYDVKVISVEGRLTDHYNPADKTVNLSTDVYNGRNAASAAVAAHECGHAVQHATAYSMLDLRTTLVPIQNVSANSLNILMMVMIFGGLALGGVALPYVLLIIIGCNLVLTAFALITLPVEFDASNRA
;
A
#
# COMPACT_ATOMS: atom_id res chain seq x y z
N MET A 1 -17.90 -21.76 -17.55
CA MET A 1 -16.60 -21.13 -17.84
C MET A 1 -16.34 -19.92 -16.92
N ILE A 2 -17.19 -18.90 -16.91
CA ILE A 2 -17.02 -17.70 -16.05
C ILE A 2 -16.94 -18.05 -14.55
N PHE A 3 -17.79 -18.94 -14.05
CA PHE A 3 -17.75 -19.37 -12.64
C PHE A 3 -16.46 -20.10 -12.25
N ILE A 4 -15.88 -20.89 -13.17
CA ILE A 4 -14.62 -21.60 -12.92
C ILE A 4 -13.48 -20.58 -12.79
N ILE A 5 -13.43 -19.62 -13.72
CA ILE A 5 -12.44 -18.53 -13.67
C ILE A 5 -12.57 -17.76 -12.36
N ALA A 6 -13.79 -17.34 -12.00
CA ALA A 6 -14.07 -16.59 -10.77
C ALA A 6 -13.62 -17.35 -9.51
N ILE A 7 -13.98 -18.64 -9.40
CA ILE A 7 -13.59 -19.49 -8.26
C ILE A 7 -12.07 -19.63 -8.18
N VAL A 8 -11.40 -19.88 -9.30
CA VAL A 8 -9.93 -20.01 -9.32
C VAL A 8 -9.27 -18.70 -8.88
N THR A 9 -9.68 -17.55 -9.43
CA THR A 9 -9.12 -16.24 -8.99
C THR A 9 -9.38 -15.95 -7.52
N MET A 10 -10.54 -16.35 -6.99
CA MET A 10 -10.86 -16.17 -5.58
C MET A 10 -9.96 -17.03 -4.69
N LEU A 11 -9.77 -18.31 -5.04
CA LEU A 11 -8.90 -19.22 -4.28
C LEU A 11 -7.45 -18.77 -4.28
N VAL A 12 -6.93 -18.32 -5.43
CA VAL A 12 -5.57 -17.77 -5.54
C VAL A 12 -5.41 -16.52 -4.69
N SER A 13 -6.36 -15.59 -4.77
CA SER A 13 -6.35 -14.35 -3.96
C SER A 13 -6.36 -14.65 -2.46
N TRP A 14 -7.20 -15.61 -2.04
CA TRP A 14 -7.28 -16.03 -0.65
C TRP A 14 -5.98 -16.68 -0.18
N TYR A 15 -5.39 -17.57 -0.98
CA TYR A 15 -4.12 -18.22 -0.66
C TYR A 15 -2.98 -17.21 -0.47
N VAL A 16 -2.84 -16.24 -1.39
CA VAL A 16 -1.82 -15.19 -1.30
C VAL A 16 -2.03 -14.34 -0.05
N SER A 17 -3.26 -13.90 0.21
CA SER A 17 -3.59 -13.10 1.41
C SER A 17 -3.26 -13.87 2.70
N HIS A 18 -3.61 -15.16 2.75
CA HIS A 18 -3.31 -16.01 3.89
C HIS A 18 -1.79 -16.18 4.08
N LYS A 19 -1.04 -16.36 2.99
CA LYS A 19 0.42 -16.51 3.06
C LYS A 19 1.11 -15.25 3.59
N LEU A 20 0.70 -14.07 3.15
CA LEU A 20 1.24 -12.79 3.63
C LEU A 20 0.97 -12.60 5.13
N LYS A 21 -0.25 -12.88 5.59
CA LYS A 21 -0.61 -12.82 7.01
C LYS A 21 0.20 -13.79 7.86
N SER A 22 0.32 -15.04 7.40
CA SER A 22 1.10 -16.07 8.08
C SER A 22 2.58 -15.68 8.20
N LYS A 23 3.16 -15.05 7.17
CA LYS A 23 4.54 -14.58 7.22
C LYS A 23 4.72 -13.42 8.21
N PHE A 24 3.80 -12.46 8.22
CA PHE A 24 3.83 -11.38 9.20
C PHE A 24 3.76 -11.93 10.63
N GLU A 25 2.87 -12.89 10.89
CA GLU A 25 2.75 -13.55 12.19
C GLU A 25 4.04 -14.30 12.58
N GLU A 26 4.61 -15.09 11.66
CA GLU A 26 5.88 -15.79 11.86
C GLU A 26 7.00 -14.81 12.27
N TYR A 27 7.17 -13.70 11.53
CA TYR A 27 8.20 -12.70 11.84
C TYR A 27 7.91 -11.83 13.07
N SER A 28 6.65 -11.80 13.52
CA SER A 28 6.28 -11.11 14.76
C SER A 28 6.77 -11.84 16.02
N HIS A 29 7.08 -13.14 15.93
CA HIS A 29 7.62 -13.93 17.04
C HIS A 29 9.13 -13.81 17.22
N TYR A 30 9.85 -13.29 16.21
CA TYR A 30 11.30 -13.10 16.30
C TYR A 30 11.62 -11.75 16.94
N THR A 31 11.93 -11.78 18.23
CA THR A 31 12.36 -10.59 18.99
C THR A 31 13.70 -10.08 18.48
N LEU A 32 13.85 -8.76 18.43
CA LEU A 32 15.10 -8.12 18.03
C LEU A 32 16.17 -8.29 19.11
N LEU A 33 17.40 -8.61 18.70
CA LEU A 33 18.56 -8.66 19.61
C LEU A 33 18.85 -7.30 20.26
N SER A 34 18.55 -6.20 19.57
CA SER A 34 18.67 -4.84 20.10
C SER A 34 17.64 -4.50 21.17
N GLY A 35 16.56 -5.29 21.27
CA GLY A 35 15.45 -5.03 22.19
C GLY A 35 14.63 -3.77 21.88
N MET A 36 14.93 -3.07 20.78
CA MET A 36 14.23 -1.85 20.37
C MET A 36 12.81 -2.14 19.91
N SER A 37 11.90 -1.22 20.21
CA SER A 37 10.55 -1.15 19.67
C SER A 37 10.53 -0.55 18.27
N GLY A 38 9.45 -0.78 17.50
CA GLY A 38 9.27 -0.14 16.19
C GLY A 38 9.39 1.38 16.26
N LYS A 39 8.85 2.00 17.32
CA LYS A 39 9.06 3.43 17.57
C LYS A 39 10.54 3.81 17.69
N GLU A 40 11.29 3.11 18.53
CA GLU A 40 12.72 3.41 18.78
C GLU A 40 13.55 3.21 17.51
N VAL A 41 13.22 2.19 16.71
CA VAL A 41 13.84 1.95 15.39
C VAL A 41 13.54 3.11 14.43
N ALA A 42 12.28 3.54 14.33
CA ALA A 42 11.88 4.66 13.49
C ALA A 42 12.61 5.95 13.88
N GLU A 43 12.60 6.30 15.17
CA GLU A 43 13.29 7.51 15.65
C GLU A 43 14.81 7.43 15.44
N GLN A 44 15.41 6.23 15.60
CA GLN A 44 16.83 6.03 15.35
C GLN A 44 17.17 6.25 13.87
N MET A 45 16.41 5.65 12.95
CA MET A 45 16.60 5.81 11.51
C MET A 45 16.44 7.26 11.05
N LEU A 46 15.45 7.99 11.59
CA LEU A 46 15.27 9.42 11.32
C LEU A 46 16.48 10.23 11.80
N ARG A 47 16.97 9.97 13.02
CA ARG A 47 18.17 10.62 13.56
C ARG A 47 19.41 10.33 12.71
N ASP A 48 19.59 9.09 12.27
CA ASP A 48 20.73 8.66 11.45
C ASP A 48 20.72 9.35 10.08
N ASN A 49 19.53 9.68 9.56
CA ASN A 49 19.34 10.47 8.34
C ASN A 49 19.28 12.00 8.58
N ARG A 50 19.54 12.48 9.80
CA ARG A 50 19.48 13.90 10.21
C ARG A 50 18.10 14.56 10.01
N ILE A 51 17.04 13.78 10.16
CA ILE A 51 15.65 14.23 10.07
C ILE A 51 15.12 14.41 11.50
N TYR A 52 14.78 15.66 11.85
CA TYR A 52 14.31 16.02 13.21
C TYR A 52 12.92 16.67 13.22
N ASP A 53 12.38 16.97 12.05
CA ASP A 53 11.07 17.59 11.86
C ASP A 53 9.95 16.58 11.64
N VAL A 54 10.27 15.28 11.59
CA VAL A 54 9.31 14.17 11.48
C VAL A 54 9.05 13.55 12.85
N LYS A 55 7.77 13.42 13.22
CA LYS A 55 7.35 12.80 14.50
C LYS A 55 6.89 11.37 14.29
N VAL A 56 7.24 10.46 15.20
CA VAL A 56 6.72 9.08 15.22
C VAL A 56 5.56 9.01 16.19
N ILE A 57 4.37 8.63 15.71
CA ILE A 57 3.15 8.55 16.52
C ILE A 57 2.47 7.19 16.39
N SER A 58 1.69 6.82 17.40
CA SER A 58 0.85 5.62 17.38
C SER A 58 -0.54 5.97 16.84
N VAL A 59 -1.04 5.17 15.90
CA VAL A 59 -2.41 5.25 15.38
C VAL A 59 -3.18 3.97 15.69
N GLU A 60 -4.49 4.11 15.90
CA GLU A 60 -5.36 2.95 16.12
C GLU A 60 -5.51 2.13 14.82
N GLY A 61 -5.61 0.80 14.99
CA GLY A 61 -5.72 -0.14 13.89
C GLY A 61 -4.59 -1.17 13.87
N ARG A 62 -4.65 -2.07 12.89
CA ARG A 62 -3.61 -3.06 12.59
C ARG A 62 -3.21 -2.92 11.14
N LEU A 63 -1.90 -2.88 10.85
CA LEU A 63 -1.37 -2.73 9.48
C LEU A 63 -1.89 -1.47 8.78
N THR A 64 -2.08 -0.40 9.57
CA THR A 64 -2.49 0.93 9.11
C THR A 64 -1.31 1.90 9.12
N ASP A 65 -0.10 1.35 9.17
CA ASP A 65 1.17 2.06 9.20
C ASP A 65 1.37 2.86 7.90
N HIS A 66 1.74 4.14 8.02
CA HIS A 66 2.04 5.00 6.87
C HIS A 66 2.81 6.27 7.27
N TYR A 67 3.63 6.79 6.36
CA TYR A 67 4.14 8.16 6.44
C TYR A 67 3.14 9.19 5.88
N ASN A 68 2.91 10.29 6.61
CA ASN A 68 2.15 11.45 6.17
C ASN A 68 3.08 12.65 5.88
N PRO A 69 3.25 13.05 4.61
CA PRO A 69 4.12 14.16 4.23
C PRO A 69 3.54 15.55 4.60
N ALA A 70 2.22 15.68 4.75
CA ALA A 70 1.58 16.96 5.07
C ALA A 70 1.83 17.36 6.53
N ASP A 71 1.64 16.42 7.45
CA ASP A 71 1.86 16.63 8.89
C ASP A 71 3.29 16.27 9.33
N LYS A 72 4.09 15.69 8.43
CA LYS A 72 5.42 15.14 8.69
C LYS A 72 5.39 14.15 9.87
N THR A 73 4.54 13.14 9.77
CA THR A 73 4.44 12.10 10.81
C THR A 73 4.62 10.71 10.23
N VAL A 74 5.35 9.86 10.95
CA VAL A 74 5.36 8.41 10.75
C VAL A 74 4.31 7.83 11.69
N ASN A 75 3.22 7.36 11.11
CA ASN A 75 2.08 6.82 11.83
C ASN A 75 2.25 5.30 11.89
N LEU A 76 2.48 4.76 13.09
CA LEU A 76 2.62 3.32 13.30
C LEU A 76 1.40 2.79 14.04
N SER A 77 0.88 1.65 13.62
CA SER A 77 -0.15 0.91 14.34
C SER A 77 0.35 0.55 15.74
N THR A 78 -0.54 0.47 16.73
CA THR A 78 -0.17 0.20 18.12
C THR A 78 0.68 -1.07 18.29
N ASP A 79 0.41 -2.10 17.49
CA ASP A 79 1.14 -3.36 17.48
C ASP A 79 2.59 -3.18 16.99
N VAL A 80 2.82 -2.35 15.96
CA VAL A 80 4.15 -2.03 15.41
C VAL A 80 4.89 -1.03 16.28
N TYR A 81 4.20 0.02 16.74
CA TYR A 81 4.76 1.09 17.56
C TYR A 81 5.41 0.55 18.84
N ASN A 82 4.72 -0.37 19.54
CA ASN A 82 5.22 -1.00 20.77
C ASN A 82 5.94 -2.33 20.53
N GLY A 83 5.78 -2.93 19.35
CA GLY A 83 6.33 -4.23 19.02
C GLY A 83 7.85 -4.24 18.98
N ARG A 84 8.47 -5.23 19.64
CA ARG A 84 9.93 -5.41 19.74
C ARG A 84 10.41 -6.61 18.91
N ASN A 85 9.82 -6.79 17.74
CA ASN A 85 10.09 -7.92 16.85
C ASN A 85 10.53 -7.45 15.47
N ALA A 86 11.09 -8.39 14.70
CA ALA A 86 11.63 -8.13 13.37
C ALA A 86 10.58 -7.53 12.43
N ALA A 87 9.33 -8.00 12.48
CA ALA A 87 8.24 -7.44 11.68
C ALA A 87 7.99 -5.96 12.01
N SER A 88 7.94 -5.60 13.29
CA SER A 88 7.68 -4.22 13.74
C SER A 88 8.82 -3.29 13.36
N ALA A 89 10.08 -3.73 13.49
CA ALA A 89 11.23 -2.96 13.03
C ALA A 89 11.21 -2.77 11.51
N ALA A 90 10.90 -3.82 10.74
CA ALA A 90 10.86 -3.74 9.29
C ALA A 90 9.78 -2.76 8.79
N VAL A 91 8.57 -2.82 9.35
CA VAL A 91 7.50 -1.87 8.99
C VAL A 91 7.88 -0.44 9.41
N ALA A 92 8.35 -0.25 10.64
CA ALA A 92 8.74 1.08 11.13
C ALA A 92 9.88 1.71 10.31
N ALA A 93 10.88 0.91 9.92
CA ALA A 93 11.98 1.35 9.07
C ALA A 93 11.51 1.65 7.64
N HIS A 94 10.63 0.82 7.07
CA HIS A 94 10.04 1.05 5.75
C HIS A 94 9.30 2.39 5.68
N GLU A 95 8.46 2.69 6.68
CA GLU A 95 7.73 3.97 6.74
C GLU A 95 8.67 5.17 6.93
N CYS A 96 9.77 4.98 7.68
CA CYS A 96 10.82 5.99 7.77
C CYS A 96 11.56 6.17 6.44
N GLY A 97 11.66 5.13 5.62
CA GLY A 97 12.15 5.20 4.24
C GLY A 97 11.40 6.24 3.42
N HIS A 98 10.07 6.30 3.53
CA HIS A 98 9.27 7.36 2.90
C HIS A 98 9.54 8.76 3.45
N ALA A 99 9.77 8.88 4.77
CA ALA A 99 10.20 10.14 5.36
C ALA A 99 11.56 10.61 4.82
N VAL A 100 12.51 9.69 4.61
CA VAL A 100 13.82 9.98 4.00
C VAL A 100 13.68 10.36 2.53
N GLN A 101 12.83 9.67 1.77
CA GLN A 101 12.51 10.04 0.38
C GLN A 101 11.95 11.46 0.29
N HIS A 102 11.04 11.82 1.19
CA HIS A 102 10.49 13.16 1.24
C HIS A 102 11.55 14.21 1.60
N ALA A 103 12.41 13.93 2.59
CA ALA A 103 13.51 14.82 2.98
C ALA A 103 14.56 15.02 1.86
N THR A 104 14.73 14.02 0.98
CA THR A 104 15.69 14.05 -0.13
C THR A 104 15.08 14.51 -1.46
N ALA A 105 13.82 14.94 -1.46
CA ALA A 105 13.07 15.34 -2.66
C ALA A 105 13.14 14.27 -3.77
N TYR A 106 12.85 13.02 -3.41
CA TYR A 106 12.92 11.89 -4.32
C TYR A 106 11.88 12.02 -5.46
N SER A 107 12.36 12.32 -6.67
CA SER A 107 11.51 12.61 -7.85
C SER A 107 10.42 11.59 -8.18
N MET A 108 10.61 10.29 -7.89
CA MET A 108 9.57 9.28 -8.13
C MET A 108 8.41 9.38 -7.13
N LEU A 109 8.64 9.94 -5.93
CA LEU A 109 7.57 10.21 -4.96
C LEU A 109 6.65 11.33 -5.47
N ASP A 110 7.22 12.35 -6.11
CA ASP A 110 6.44 13.40 -6.78
C ASP A 110 5.64 12.83 -7.96
N LEU A 111 6.29 11.97 -8.76
CA LEU A 111 5.64 11.29 -9.88
C LEU A 111 4.42 10.48 -9.41
N ARG A 112 4.57 9.67 -8.34
CA ARG A 112 3.45 8.98 -7.67
C ARG A 112 2.34 9.96 -7.32
N THR A 113 2.67 11.05 -6.65
CA THR A 113 1.71 12.05 -6.15
C THR A 113 0.91 12.67 -7.31
N THR A 114 1.56 13.00 -8.43
CA THR A 114 0.87 13.55 -9.61
C THR A 114 -0.07 12.55 -10.29
N LEU A 115 0.18 11.25 -10.17
CA LEU A 115 -0.62 10.20 -10.79
C LEU A 115 -1.81 9.73 -9.95
N VAL A 116 -1.81 9.98 -8.63
CA VAL A 116 -2.90 9.58 -7.71
C VAL A 116 -4.30 10.03 -8.18
N PRO A 117 -4.52 11.28 -8.65
CA PRO A 117 -5.84 11.70 -9.13
C PRO A 117 -6.33 10.86 -10.32
N ILE A 118 -5.43 10.50 -11.24
CA ILE A 118 -5.74 9.68 -12.41
C ILE A 118 -6.13 8.26 -11.96
N GLN A 119 -5.36 7.69 -11.03
CA GLN A 119 -5.64 6.38 -10.44
C GLN A 119 -7.01 6.35 -9.73
N ASN A 120 -7.36 7.39 -8.98
CA ASN A 120 -8.67 7.52 -8.33
C ASN A 120 -9.82 7.61 -9.34
N VAL A 121 -9.67 8.37 -10.43
CA VAL A 121 -10.69 8.45 -11.49
C VAL A 121 -10.91 7.09 -12.14
N SER A 122 -9.85 6.34 -12.45
CA SER A 122 -9.96 4.99 -13.01
C SER A 122 -10.64 4.02 -12.04
N ALA A 123 -10.28 4.05 -10.75
CA ALA A 123 -10.88 3.18 -9.73
C ALA A 123 -12.37 3.49 -9.51
N ASN A 124 -12.74 4.77 -9.40
CA ASN A 124 -14.12 5.20 -9.26
C ASN A 124 -14.97 4.84 -10.49
N SER A 125 -14.40 5.00 -11.69
CA SER A 125 -15.08 4.63 -12.94
C SER A 125 -15.39 3.13 -12.99
N LEU A 126 -14.44 2.28 -12.58
CA LEU A 126 -14.65 0.83 -12.49
C LEU A 126 -15.71 0.46 -11.44
N ASN A 127 -15.72 1.14 -10.29
CA ASN A 127 -16.73 0.91 -9.25
C ASN A 127 -18.15 1.26 -9.73
N ILE A 128 -18.31 2.44 -10.33
CA ILE A 128 -19.58 2.88 -10.94
C ILE A 128 -20.02 1.87 -12.01
N LEU A 129 -19.09 1.44 -12.87
CA LEU A 129 -19.38 0.51 -13.94
C LEU A 129 -19.79 -0.87 -13.42
N MET A 130 -19.11 -1.39 -12.39
CA MET A 130 -19.52 -2.61 -11.68
C MET A 130 -20.92 -2.47 -11.09
N MET A 131 -21.22 -1.33 -10.47
CA MET A 131 -22.54 -1.05 -9.90
C MET A 131 -23.62 -0.99 -10.99
N VAL A 132 -23.36 -0.32 -12.11
CA VAL A 132 -24.26 -0.28 -13.27
C VAL A 132 -24.47 -1.67 -13.88
N MET A 133 -23.44 -2.52 -13.92
CA MET A 133 -23.55 -3.88 -14.44
C MET A 133 -24.36 -4.81 -13.50
N ILE A 134 -24.20 -4.65 -12.19
CA ILE A 134 -24.91 -5.45 -11.17
C ILE A 134 -26.37 -5.01 -11.03
N PHE A 135 -26.63 -3.71 -10.92
CA PHE A 135 -27.97 -3.16 -10.69
C PHE A 135 -28.74 -2.84 -11.98
N GLY A 136 -28.04 -2.52 -13.06
CA GLY A 136 -28.63 -2.25 -14.38
C GLY A 136 -28.79 -3.50 -15.25
N GLY A 137 -28.60 -4.69 -14.69
CA GLY A 137 -28.71 -5.96 -15.39
C GLY A 137 -30.01 -6.08 -16.18
N LEU A 138 -29.87 -6.09 -17.52
CA LEU A 138 -30.87 -6.18 -18.61
C LEU A 138 -31.19 -4.87 -19.35
N ALA A 139 -30.98 -3.68 -18.79
CA ALA A 139 -31.44 -2.43 -19.42
C ALA A 139 -30.54 -1.92 -20.57
N LEU A 140 -29.23 -2.20 -20.55
CA LEU A 140 -28.26 -1.74 -21.56
C LEU A 140 -28.06 -2.75 -22.72
N GLY A 141 -29.10 -3.56 -23.00
CA GLY A 141 -29.07 -4.76 -23.84
C GLY A 141 -28.03 -4.76 -24.95
N GLY A 142 -27.07 -5.70 -24.87
CA GLY A 142 -26.17 -6.18 -25.94
C GLY A 142 -25.21 -5.19 -26.63
N VAL A 143 -25.65 -3.98 -26.93
CA VAL A 143 -25.02 -3.02 -27.86
C VAL A 143 -23.94 -2.17 -27.17
N ALA A 144 -24.02 -2.00 -25.84
CA ALA A 144 -23.02 -1.25 -25.07
C ALA A 144 -21.83 -2.09 -24.57
N LEU A 145 -21.89 -3.42 -24.67
CA LEU A 145 -20.88 -4.33 -24.12
C LEU A 145 -19.45 -4.09 -24.65
N PRO A 146 -19.22 -3.83 -25.95
CA PRO A 146 -17.86 -3.59 -26.46
C PRO A 146 -17.22 -2.32 -25.89
N TYR A 147 -18.01 -1.24 -25.77
CA TYR A 147 -17.54 0.04 -25.22
C TYR A 147 -17.26 -0.06 -23.71
N VAL A 148 -18.14 -0.75 -22.97
CA VAL A 148 -17.96 -1.04 -21.54
C VAL A 148 -16.69 -1.86 -21.31
N LEU A 149 -16.44 -2.90 -22.12
CA LEU A 149 -15.24 -3.71 -22.03
C LEU A 149 -13.96 -2.89 -22.29
N LEU A 150 -13.99 -2.01 -23.29
CA LEU A 150 -12.85 -1.15 -23.62
C LEU A 150 -12.53 -0.16 -22.48
N ILE A 151 -13.55 0.39 -21.84
CA ILE A 151 -13.40 1.23 -20.63
C ILE A 151 -12.78 0.41 -19.49
N ILE A 152 -13.24 -0.82 -19.26
CA ILE A 152 -12.67 -1.71 -18.22
C ILE A 152 -11.19 -1.97 -18.49
N ILE A 153 -10.83 -2.34 -19.72
CA ILE A 153 -9.46 -2.62 -20.11
C ILE A 153 -8.59 -1.37 -19.94
N GLY A 154 -9.06 -0.21 -20.43
CA GLY A 154 -8.34 1.06 -20.30
C GLY A 154 -8.09 1.45 -18.84
N CYS A 155 -9.11 1.37 -17.99
CA CYS A 155 -8.98 1.67 -16.56
C CYS A 155 -8.03 0.68 -15.86
N ASN A 156 -8.12 -0.62 -16.17
CA ASN A 156 -7.20 -1.61 -15.60
C ASN A 156 -5.76 -1.40 -16.07
N LEU A 157 -5.55 -0.97 -17.31
CA LEU A 157 -4.23 -0.64 -17.83
C LEU A 157 -3.64 0.55 -17.08
N VAL A 158 -4.42 1.61 -16.83
CA VAL A 158 -3.99 2.75 -16.02
C VAL A 158 -3.64 2.32 -14.59
N LEU A 159 -4.47 1.51 -13.94
CA LEU A 159 -4.18 0.99 -12.60
C LEU A 159 -2.91 0.13 -12.56
N THR A 160 -2.73 -0.74 -13.57
CA THR A 160 -1.54 -1.59 -13.68
C THR A 160 -0.29 -0.76 -13.93
N ALA A 161 -0.37 0.23 -14.82
CA ALA A 161 0.72 1.15 -15.11
C ALA A 161 1.08 1.97 -13.86
N PHE A 162 0.09 2.47 -13.13
CA PHE A 162 0.32 3.16 -11.86
C PHE A 162 1.11 2.27 -10.90
N ALA A 163 0.66 1.03 -10.66
CA ALA A 163 1.35 0.10 -9.77
C ALA A 163 2.81 -0.13 -10.20
N LEU A 164 3.08 -0.29 -11.49
CA LEU A 164 4.44 -0.47 -12.02
C LEU A 164 5.31 0.79 -11.88
N ILE A 165 4.72 1.97 -12.08
CA ILE A 165 5.42 3.26 -11.99
C ILE A 165 5.75 3.61 -10.53
N THR A 166 4.88 3.25 -9.58
CA THR A 166 5.07 3.56 -8.16
C THR A 166 5.93 2.51 -7.45
N LEU A 167 6.05 1.30 -8.00
CA LEU A 167 6.82 0.21 -7.40
C LEU A 167 8.29 0.57 -7.05
N PRO A 168 9.03 1.33 -7.88
CA PRO A 168 10.38 1.78 -7.52
C PRO A 168 10.45 2.60 -6.23
N VAL A 169 9.40 3.36 -5.89
CA VAL A 169 9.34 4.15 -4.65
C VAL A 169 9.32 3.22 -3.44
N GLU A 170 8.53 2.15 -3.49
CA GLU A 170 8.41 1.17 -2.41
C GLU A 170 9.72 0.37 -2.20
N PHE A 171 10.39 0.03 -3.30
CA PHE A 171 11.69 -0.65 -3.24
C PHE A 171 12.81 0.26 -2.71
N ASP A 172 12.83 1.53 -3.12
CA ASP A 172 13.82 2.48 -2.61
C ASP A 172 13.60 2.77 -1.11
N ALA A 173 12.34 2.88 -0.65
CA ALA A 173 12.02 3.01 0.77
C ALA A 173 12.52 1.79 1.56
N SER A 174 12.29 0.58 1.04
CA SER A 174 12.75 -0.67 1.65
C SER A 174 14.27 -0.83 1.63
N ASN A 175 14.98 -0.26 0.66
CA ASN A 175 16.45 -0.33 0.58
C ASN A 175 17.14 0.69 1.49
N ARG A 176 16.40 1.71 1.95
CA ARG A 176 16.87 2.69 2.95
C ARG A 176 16.60 2.23 4.38
N ALA A 177 15.61 1.36 4.56
CA ALA A 177 15.29 0.67 5.80
C ALA A 177 16.36 -0.38 6.16
#